data_AF-A0A829PT27-F1
#
_entry.id   AF-A0A829PT27-F1
#
_cell.length_a   1.000
_cell.length_b   1.000
_cell.length_c   1.000
_cell.angle_alpha   90.00
_cell.angle_beta   90.00
_cell.angle_gamma   90.00
#
_symmetry.space_group_name_H-M   'P 1'
#
loop_
_entity.id
_entity.type
_entity.pdbx_description
1 polymer ?
#
loop_
_entity_poly.entity_id
_entity_poly.type
_entity_poly.pdbx_seq_one_letter_code
_entity_poly.pdbx_strand_id
1 'polypeptide(L)' 'MVLASWILAVSLPAPTHAETLCRDFNAMDDTAKSAAVQEAAAGGNAVAQISPRDAVALAEAMCRVRTGETVLQVLNSKS' A
#
# COMPACT_ATOMS: atom_id res chain seq x y z
N MET A 1 39.19 -18.32 13.06
CA MET A 1 38.52 -17.01 13.28
C MET A 1 37.70 -16.69 12.04
N VAL A 2 36.42 -16.47 12.29
CA VAL A 2 35.28 -15.99 11.48
C VAL A 2 35.55 -15.56 10.04
N LEU A 3 35.09 -16.36 9.07
CA LEU A 3 34.80 -15.97 7.70
C LEU A 3 33.37 -16.42 7.39
N ALA A 4 32.39 -15.67 7.89
CA ALA A 4 31.00 -15.79 7.44
C ALA A 4 30.58 -14.40 7.00
N SER A 5 30.72 -14.20 5.69
CA SER A 5 30.41 -13.00 4.95
C SER A 5 29.05 -12.44 5.35
N TRP A 6 29.07 -11.17 5.73
CA TRP A 6 27.90 -10.33 5.87
C TRP A 6 27.31 -10.14 4.47
N ILE A 7 26.41 -11.03 4.07
CA ILE A 7 25.53 -10.76 2.94
C ILE A 7 24.59 -9.67 3.44
N LEU A 8 24.97 -8.42 3.18
CA LEU A 8 24.06 -7.29 3.16
C LEU A 8 22.98 -7.66 2.15
N ALA A 9 21.88 -8.24 2.65
CA ALA A 9 20.65 -8.27 1.91
C ALA A 9 20.30 -6.81 1.69
N VAL A 10 20.68 -6.30 0.51
CA VAL A 10 20.11 -5.08 -0.03
C VAL A 10 18.63 -5.39 -0.13
N SER A 11 17.87 -5.00 0.88
CA SER A 11 16.43 -4.88 0.80
C SER A 11 16.19 -3.84 -0.28
N LEU A 12 16.11 -4.32 -1.53
CA LEU A 12 15.47 -3.59 -2.60
C LEU A 12 14.13 -3.15 -2.01
N PRO A 13 13.82 -1.84 -1.99
CA PRO A 13 12.49 -1.42 -1.58
C PRO A 13 11.53 -2.22 -2.45
N ALA A 14 10.73 -3.07 -1.81
CA ALA A 14 9.61 -3.71 -2.49
C ALA A 14 8.87 -2.58 -3.21
N PRO A 15 8.48 -2.76 -4.48
CA PRO A 15 7.74 -1.71 -5.19
C PRO A 15 6.57 -1.33 -4.31
N THR A 16 6.65 -0.14 -3.73
CA THR A 16 5.74 0.30 -2.68
C THR A 16 4.40 0.54 -3.36
N HIS A 17 3.55 -0.48 -3.34
CA HIS A 17 2.23 -0.41 -3.94
C HIS A 17 1.39 0.72 -3.31
N ALA A 18 1.78 1.19 -2.12
CA ALA A 18 1.27 2.40 -1.48
C ALA A 18 1.39 3.68 -2.34
N GLU A 19 2.44 3.80 -3.16
CA GLU A 19 2.66 4.97 -4.04
C GLU A 19 1.88 4.88 -5.37
N THR A 20 1.13 3.80 -5.57
CA THR A 20 0.26 3.63 -6.72
C THR A 20 -0.76 4.77 -6.79
N LEU A 21 -0.91 5.36 -7.97
CA LEU A 21 -1.98 6.31 -8.26
C LEU A 21 -3.33 5.61 -8.15
N CYS A 22 -4.32 6.30 -7.58
CA CYS A 22 -5.68 5.79 -7.43
C CYS A 22 -6.31 5.36 -8.78
N ARG A 23 -5.94 5.99 -9.89
CA ARG A 23 -6.31 5.54 -11.24
C ARG A 23 -5.79 4.12 -11.54
N ASP A 24 -4.52 3.85 -11.24
CA ASP A 24 -3.90 2.55 -11.48
C ASP A 24 -4.43 1.50 -10.50
N PHE A 25 -4.58 1.88 -9.23
CA PHE A 25 -5.20 1.04 -8.21
C PHE A 25 -6.60 0.56 -8.61
N ASN A 26 -7.42 1.44 -9.18
CA ASN A 26 -8.75 1.06 -9.66
C ASN A 26 -8.72 0.05 -10.83
N ALA A 27 -7.64 0.05 -11.62
CA ALA A 27 -7.45 -0.89 -12.73
C ALA A 27 -6.82 -2.22 -12.31
N MET A 28 -6.31 -2.33 -11.08
CA MET A 28 -5.72 -3.55 -10.53
C MET A 28 -6.77 -4.59 -10.13
N ASP A 29 -6.37 -5.86 -10.16
CA ASP A 29 -7.14 -6.97 -9.58
C ASP A 29 -7.21 -6.87 -8.05
N ASP A 30 -8.25 -7.48 -7.45
CA ASP A 30 -8.47 -7.50 -5.99
C ASP A 30 -7.25 -7.95 -5.18
N THR A 31 -6.49 -8.92 -5.69
CA THR A 31 -5.26 -9.39 -5.02
C THR A 31 -4.21 -8.28 -4.95
N ALA A 32 -3.98 -7.57 -6.05
CA ALA A 32 -3.02 -6.47 -6.09
C ALA A 32 -3.50 -5.26 -5.26
N LYS A 33 -4.81 -4.95 -5.28
CA LYS A 33 -5.41 -3.95 -4.40
C LYS A 33 -5.19 -4.29 -2.92
N SER A 34 -5.41 -5.54 -2.55
CA SER A 34 -5.22 -5.99 -1.17
C SER A 34 -3.76 -5.91 -0.70
N ALA A 35 -2.80 -6.17 -1.59
CA ALA A 35 -1.38 -6.02 -1.30
C ALA A 35 -1.00 -4.54 -1.09
N ALA A 36 -1.48 -3.63 -1.94
CA ALA A 36 -1.24 -2.20 -1.80
C ALA A 36 -1.78 -1.60 -0.50
N VAL A 37 -2.96 -2.06 -0.08
CA VAL A 37 -3.59 -1.64 1.17
C VAL A 37 -2.89 -2.24 2.38
N GLN A 38 -2.42 -3.49 2.30
CA GLN A 38 -1.61 -4.10 3.37
C GLN A 38 -0.25 -3.42 3.54
N GLU A 39 0.38 -3.00 2.44
CA GLU A 39 1.61 -2.19 2.47
C GLU A 39 1.36 -0.84 3.16
N ALA A 40 0.25 -0.18 2.83
CA ALA A 40 -0.17 1.05 3.51
C ALA A 40 -0.42 0.82 5.01
N ALA A 41 -1.06 -0.30 5.38
CA ALA A 41 -1.28 -0.69 6.77
C ALA A 41 0.03 -0.98 7.52
N ALA A 42 0.98 -1.69 6.89
CA ALA A 42 2.32 -1.94 7.44
C ALA A 42 3.10 -0.63 7.65
N GLY A 43 2.84 0.39 6.82
CA GLY A 43 3.35 1.75 6.97
C GLY A 43 2.69 2.57 8.09
N GLY A 44 1.78 1.99 8.88
CA GLY A 44 1.12 2.66 10.00
C GLY A 44 -0.08 3.53 9.62
N ASN A 45 -0.66 3.31 8.43
CA ASN A 45 -1.86 4.03 8.00
C ASN A 45 -3.08 3.64 8.85
N ALA A 46 -4.10 4.51 8.91
CA ALA A 46 -5.38 4.26 9.56
C ALA A 46 -6.05 2.94 9.12
N VAL A 47 -5.79 2.48 7.90
CA VAL A 47 -6.27 1.18 7.42
C VAL A 47 -5.73 -0.02 8.20
N ALA A 48 -4.62 0.13 8.94
CA ALA A 48 -4.09 -0.92 9.82
C ALA A 48 -5.02 -1.26 11.00
N GLN A 49 -5.95 -0.36 11.32
CA GLN A 49 -6.88 -0.53 12.45
C GLN A 49 -8.23 -1.14 12.04
N ILE A 50 -8.45 -1.42 10.76
CA ILE A 50 -9.69 -2.01 10.24
C ILE A 50 -9.41 -3.32 9.49
N SER A 51 -10.47 -4.09 9.23
CA SER A 51 -10.37 -5.33 8.47
C SER A 51 -9.75 -5.08 7.08
N PRO A 52 -8.88 -5.97 6.57
CA PRO A 52 -8.24 -5.80 5.25
C PRO A 52 -9.26 -5.59 4.12
N ARG A 53 -10.42 -6.25 4.24
CA ARG A 53 -11.52 -6.16 3.28
C ARG A 53 -12.19 -4.77 3.28
N ASP A 54 -12.43 -4.21 4.47
CA ASP A 54 -12.96 -2.85 4.62
C ASP A 54 -11.93 -1.81 4.15
N ALA A 55 -10.65 -2.05 4.42
CA ALA A 55 -9.57 -1.17 3.96
C ALA A 55 -9.49 -1.09 2.43
N VAL A 56 -9.65 -2.22 1.73
CA VAL A 56 -9.74 -2.25 0.26
C VAL A 56 -10.97 -1.50 -0.22
N ALA A 57 -12.13 -1.76 0.36
CA ALA A 57 -13.37 -1.08 -0.02
C ALA A 57 -13.28 0.45 0.20
N LEU A 58 -12.65 0.89 1.30
CA LEU A 58 -12.39 2.30 1.59
C LEU A 58 -11.43 2.91 0.57
N ALA A 59 -10.32 2.23 0.28
CA ALA A 59 -9.35 2.67 -0.72
C ALA A 59 -10.02 2.82 -2.09
N GLU A 60 -10.83 1.85 -2.52
CA GLU A 60 -11.58 1.92 -3.79
C GLU A 60 -12.58 3.08 -3.80
N ALA A 61 -13.37 3.24 -2.73
CA ALA A 61 -14.35 4.31 -2.63
C ALA A 61 -13.69 5.69 -2.76
N MET A 62 -12.58 5.89 -2.07
CA MET A 62 -11.86 7.16 -2.08
C MET A 62 -11.08 7.36 -3.41
N CYS A 63 -10.47 6.31 -3.94
CA CYS A 63 -9.73 6.36 -5.20
C CYS A 63 -10.62 6.57 -6.43
N ARG A 64 -11.92 6.24 -6.38
CA ARG A 64 -12.87 6.63 -7.44
C ARG A 64 -13.03 8.14 -7.55
N VAL A 65 -12.97 8.86 -6.44
CA VAL A 65 -13.15 10.31 -6.41
C VAL A 65 -11.82 11.03 -6.68
N ARG A 66 -10.72 10.46 -6.18
CA ARG A 66 -9.39 11.09 -6.16
C ARG A 66 -8.40 10.37 -7.07
N THR A 67 -8.75 10.22 -8.35
CA THR A 67 -7.96 9.42 -9.30
C THR A 67 -6.54 9.93 -9.56
N GLY A 68 -6.29 11.22 -9.31
CA GLY A 68 -4.97 11.86 -9.50
C GLY A 68 -4.05 11.81 -8.27
N GLU A 69 -4.54 11.32 -7.13
CA GLU A 69 -3.75 11.17 -5.90
C GLU A 69 -3.28 9.71 -5.73
N THR A 70 -2.28 9.48 -4.89
CA THR A 70 -1.86 8.11 -4.57
C THR A 70 -2.78 7.47 -3.53
N VAL A 71 -2.88 6.14 -3.54
CA VAL A 71 -3.67 5.37 -2.57
C VAL A 71 -3.26 5.76 -1.14
N LEU A 72 -1.95 5.88 -0.87
CA LEU A 72 -1.47 6.30 0.44
C LEU A 72 -1.89 7.72 0.79
N GLN A 73 -1.80 8.69 -0.13
CA GLN A 73 -2.25 10.07 0.12
C GLN A 73 -3.73 10.13 0.45
N VAL A 74 -4.54 9.38 -0.29
CA VAL A 74 -5.99 9.34 -0.12
C VAL A 74 -6.39 8.66 1.19
N LEU A 75 -5.69 7.59 1.58
CA LEU A 75 -5.91 6.90 2.84
C LEU A 75 -5.35 7.66 4.06
N ASN A 76 -4.29 8.45 3.89
CA ASN A 76 -3.77 9.35 4.94
C ASN A 76 -4.53 10.68 5.02
N SER A 77 -5.26 11.05 3.96
CA SER A 77 -6.10 12.23 3.97
C SER A 77 -7.17 12.04 5.02
N LYS A 78 -6.95 12.63 6.19
CA LYS A 78 -7.90 12.66 7.29
C LYS A 78 -9.22 13.20 6.74
N SER A 79 -10.24 12.35 6.71
CA SER A 79 -11.59 12.72 6.30
C SER A 79 -12.22 13.71 7.27
#